data_AF-A0A3D0Q5A5-F1
#
_entry.id   AF-A0A3D0Q5A5-F1
#
_cell.length_a   1.000
_cell.length_b   1.000
_cell.length_c   1.000
_cell.angle_alpha   90.00
_cell.angle_beta   90.00
_cell.angle_gamma   90.00
#
_symmetry.space_group_name_H-M   'P 1'
#
loop_
_entity.id
_entity.type
_entity.pdbx_description
1 polymer ?
#
loop_
_entity_poly.entity_id
_entity_poly.type
_entity_poly.pdbx_seq_one_letter_code
_entity_poly.pdbx_strand_id
1 'polypeptide(L)'
;MSDTKSPFIVEGKLADNERLKAESRHLRGTIEQDLKDPLTGGFTADNFQLIRFHGMYQQDDRDIRAERTKQKLEPLHNVMLRARLPGGVCNPEQWLAIDKFADEYTMYGSIRLTTRQTFQFHGVL
;
A
#
# COMPACT_ATOMS: atom_id res chain seq x y z
N MET A 1 6.48 24.62 -40.04
CA MET A 1 5.69 24.43 -38.81
C MET A 1 6.61 23.77 -37.81
N SER A 2 6.91 24.41 -36.68
CA SER A 2 8.04 24.01 -35.83
C SER A 2 7.75 22.69 -35.12
N ASP A 3 8.55 21.67 -35.46
CA ASP A 3 8.69 20.38 -34.79
C ASP A 3 9.35 20.51 -33.40
N THR A 4 8.95 21.51 -32.62
CA THR A 4 9.47 21.71 -31.27
C THR A 4 8.75 20.73 -30.35
N LYS A 5 9.30 19.51 -30.24
CA LYS A 5 8.88 18.53 -29.24
C LYS A 5 8.87 19.18 -27.86
N SER A 6 7.76 19.03 -27.15
CA SER A 6 7.62 19.54 -25.79
C SER A 6 8.72 18.95 -24.89
N PRO A 7 9.42 19.77 -24.07
CA PRO A 7 10.47 19.30 -23.17
C PRO A 7 9.96 18.34 -22.09
N PHE A 8 8.65 18.14 -22.00
CA PHE A 8 8.00 17.25 -21.03
C PHE A 8 7.70 15.85 -21.55
N ILE A 9 7.98 15.56 -22.83
CA ILE A 9 7.79 14.23 -23.40
C ILE A 9 9.06 13.41 -23.15
N VAL A 10 8.94 12.36 -22.34
CA VAL A 10 10.02 11.40 -22.11
C VAL A 10 10.11 10.46 -23.32
N GLU A 11 11.26 10.42 -23.98
CA GLU A 11 11.54 9.52 -25.09
C GLU A 11 12.20 8.23 -24.60
N GLY A 12 11.94 7.11 -25.29
CA GLY A 12 12.57 5.82 -25.03
C GLY A 12 11.67 4.81 -24.31
N LYS A 13 12.27 3.68 -23.92
CA LYS A 13 11.56 2.60 -23.24
C LYS A 13 11.15 3.06 -21.84
N LEU A 14 9.84 3.14 -21.60
CA LEU A 14 9.30 3.48 -20.29
C LEU A 14 9.55 2.34 -19.28
N ALA A 15 9.59 2.70 -17.99
CA ALA A 15 9.56 1.71 -16.92
C ALA A 15 8.25 0.92 -16.96
N ASP A 16 8.27 -0.34 -16.52
CA ASP A 16 7.07 -1.18 -16.52
C ASP A 16 5.92 -0.58 -15.67
N ASN A 17 6.27 0.18 -14.62
CA ASN A 17 5.31 0.95 -13.83
C ASN A 17 4.45 1.92 -14.67
N GLU A 18 4.96 2.42 -15.80
CA GLU A 18 4.19 3.29 -16.70
C GLU A 18 3.12 2.50 -17.47
N ARG A 19 3.44 1.28 -17.93
CA ARG A 19 2.46 0.34 -18.51
C ARG A 19 1.37 0.06 -17.49
N LEU A 20 1.75 -0.35 -16.28
CA LEU A 20 0.84 -0.60 -15.17
C LEU A 20 -0.10 0.59 -14.91
N LYS A 21 0.43 1.81 -14.86
CA LYS A 21 -0.41 3.00 -14.64
C LYS A 21 -1.39 3.22 -15.80
N ALA A 22 -0.94 3.07 -17.05
CA ALA A 22 -1.79 3.24 -18.23
C ALA A 22 -2.93 2.21 -18.28
N GLU A 23 -2.65 0.96 -17.90
CA GLU A 23 -3.60 -0.16 -17.96
C GLU A 23 -4.51 -0.25 -16.71
N SER A 24 -4.16 0.44 -15.61
CA SER A 24 -4.84 0.33 -14.32
C SER A 24 -6.23 0.97 -14.21
N ARG A 25 -6.79 1.56 -15.27
CA ARG A 25 -8.04 2.35 -15.22
C ARG A 25 -8.00 3.43 -14.11
N HIS A 26 -7.01 4.31 -14.17
CA HIS A 26 -6.78 5.37 -13.17
C HIS A 26 -6.52 4.81 -11.77
N LEU A 27 -5.55 3.89 -11.68
CA LEU A 27 -5.07 3.26 -10.45
C LEU A 27 -6.05 2.28 -9.80
N ARG A 28 -7.26 2.10 -10.33
CA ARG A 28 -8.24 1.14 -9.81
C ARG A 28 -7.72 -0.30 -9.81
N GLY A 29 -7.11 -0.71 -10.92
CA GLY A 29 -6.63 -2.08 -11.16
C GLY A 29 -7.72 -3.13 -10.91
N THR A 30 -7.29 -4.26 -10.34
CA THR A 30 -8.15 -5.35 -9.86
C THR A 30 -8.01 -5.56 -8.34
N ILE A 31 -7.73 -4.47 -7.62
CA ILE A 31 -7.48 -4.51 -6.16
C ILE A 31 -8.67 -5.13 -5.40
N GLU A 32 -9.90 -4.84 -5.83
CA GLU A 32 -11.12 -5.38 -5.20
C GLU A 32 -11.21 -6.91 -5.31
N GLN A 33 -10.66 -7.50 -6.38
CA GLN A 33 -10.62 -8.95 -6.55
C GLN A 33 -9.65 -9.58 -5.55
N ASP A 34 -8.45 -9.01 -5.41
CA ASP A 34 -7.44 -9.49 -4.44
C ASP A 34 -7.98 -9.39 -3.00
N LEU A 35 -8.70 -8.31 -2.66
CA LEU A 35 -9.33 -8.16 -1.34
C LEU A 35 -10.40 -9.22 -1.01
N LYS A 36 -10.93 -9.90 -2.03
CA LYS A 36 -11.93 -10.97 -1.86
C LYS A 36 -11.31 -12.36 -1.91
N ASP A 37 -10.01 -12.48 -2.20
CA ASP A 37 -9.31 -13.76 -2.25
C ASP A 37 -8.93 -14.24 -0.84
N PRO A 38 -9.56 -15.32 -0.32
CA PRO A 38 -9.27 -15.82 1.01
C PRO A 38 -8.02 -16.71 1.07
N LEU A 39 -7.40 -17.03 -0.07
CA LEU A 39 -6.32 -18.02 -0.14
C LEU A 39 -4.96 -17.43 0.22
N THR A 40 -4.60 -16.32 -0.43
CA THR A 40 -3.25 -15.73 -0.33
C THR A 40 -3.18 -14.63 0.75
N GLY A 41 -4.28 -13.91 0.98
CA GLY A 41 -4.32 -12.74 1.87
C GLY A 41 -3.41 -11.59 1.41
N GLY A 42 -2.99 -11.58 0.14
CA GLY A 42 -2.05 -10.63 -0.42
C GLY A 42 -2.44 -10.14 -1.80
N PHE A 43 -1.79 -9.07 -2.25
CA PHE A 43 -1.96 -8.50 -3.58
C PHE A 43 -0.96 -9.10 -4.56
N THR A 44 -1.42 -9.46 -5.75
CA THR A 44 -0.60 -10.15 -6.75
C THR A 44 -0.27 -9.24 -7.93
N ALA A 45 0.82 -9.56 -8.64
CA ALA A 45 1.24 -8.89 -9.87
C ALA A 45 1.26 -7.35 -9.78
N ASP A 46 0.55 -6.66 -10.68
CA ASP A 46 0.49 -5.21 -10.76
C ASP A 46 -0.22 -4.60 -9.53
N ASN A 47 -1.13 -5.32 -8.88
CA ASN A 47 -1.83 -4.78 -7.71
C ASN A 47 -0.87 -4.50 -6.55
N PHE A 48 0.18 -5.30 -6.36
CA PHE A 48 1.22 -5.04 -5.35
C PHE A 48 1.85 -3.63 -5.47
N GLN A 49 1.95 -3.10 -6.70
CA GLN A 49 2.43 -1.73 -6.92
C GLN A 49 1.27 -0.71 -6.87
N LEU A 50 0.08 -1.05 -7.38
CA LEU A 50 -1.08 -0.15 -7.40
C LEU A 50 -1.60 0.22 -6.01
N ILE A 51 -1.56 -0.72 -5.06
CA ILE A 51 -2.03 -0.47 -3.70
C ILE A 51 -1.25 0.66 -2.99
N ARG A 52 -0.01 0.94 -3.42
CA ARG A 52 0.83 2.04 -2.90
C ARG A 52 0.21 3.41 -3.16
N PHE A 53 -0.53 3.56 -4.25
CA PHE A 53 -1.26 4.79 -4.55
C PHE A 53 -2.47 5.01 -3.64
N HIS A 54 -2.93 3.95 -2.97
CA HIS A 54 -4.00 3.96 -1.97
C HIS A 54 -3.45 4.04 -0.54
N GLY A 55 -2.15 4.32 -0.39
CA GLY A 55 -1.50 4.40 0.92
C GLY A 55 -1.24 3.04 1.57
N MET A 56 -1.42 1.94 0.83
CA MET A 56 -1.23 0.58 1.33
C MET A 56 0.11 0.01 0.87
N TYR A 57 0.78 -0.68 1.77
CA TYR A 57 2.03 -1.39 1.48
C TYR A 57 1.93 -2.79 2.03
N GLN A 58 1.86 -3.79 1.15
CA GLN A 58 1.95 -5.18 1.59
C GLN A 58 3.33 -5.47 2.15
N GLN A 59 3.32 -6.11 3.31
CA GLN A 59 4.45 -6.58 4.06
C GLN A 59 4.20 -8.04 4.41
N ASP A 60 5.15 -8.62 5.11
CA ASP A 60 5.03 -9.93 5.70
C ASP A 60 5.84 -9.99 6.99
N ASP A 61 5.42 -10.85 7.91
CA ASP A 61 6.11 -11.03 9.17
C ASP A 61 7.46 -11.76 8.93
N ARG A 62 8.53 -10.97 9.03
CA ARG A 62 9.92 -11.42 8.79
C ARG A 62 10.45 -12.31 9.90
N ASP A 63 9.90 -12.24 11.11
CA ASP A 63 10.37 -13.00 12.26
C ASP A 63 9.98 -14.47 12.12
N ILE A 64 8.79 -14.75 11.55
CA ILE A 64 8.29 -16.11 11.33
C ILE A 64 8.48 -16.62 9.90
N ARG A 65 8.94 -15.77 8.96
CA ARG A 65 9.08 -16.13 7.54
C ARG A 65 9.86 -17.42 7.33
N ALA A 66 11.02 -17.56 8.00
CA ALA A 66 11.88 -18.73 7.83
C ALA A 66 11.21 -20.02 8.32
N GLU A 67 10.41 -19.95 9.39
CA GLU A 67 9.64 -21.08 9.90
C GLU A 67 8.53 -21.49 8.92
N ARG A 68 7.76 -20.51 8.43
CA ARG A 68 6.68 -20.73 7.46
C ARG A 68 7.20 -21.36 6.17
N THR A 69 8.33 -20.88 5.65
CA THR A 69 8.97 -21.49 4.46
C THR A 69 9.35 -22.95 4.69
N LYS A 70 9.86 -23.32 5.87
CA LYS A 70 10.15 -24.74 6.19
C LYS A 70 8.89 -25.60 6.20
N GLN A 71 7.76 -25.02 6.63
CA GLN A 71 6.45 -25.66 6.61
C GLN A 71 5.76 -25.60 5.24
N LYS A 72 6.41 -25.01 4.22
CA LYS A 72 5.86 -24.76 2.88
C LYS A 72 4.58 -23.91 2.90
N LEU A 73 4.47 -23.03 3.89
CA LEU A 73 3.43 -22.02 3.98
C LEU A 73 3.87 -20.73 3.29
N GLU A 74 2.93 -20.03 2.68
CA GLU A 74 3.17 -18.68 2.14
C GLU A 74 3.55 -17.71 3.27
N PRO A 75 4.26 -16.60 2.99
CA PRO A 75 4.53 -15.57 3.98
C PRO A 75 3.22 -15.10 4.63
N LEU A 76 3.27 -14.78 5.93
CA LEU A 76 2.10 -14.19 6.58
C LEU A 76 1.99 -12.75 6.12
N HIS A 77 1.20 -12.53 5.05
CA HIS A 77 0.98 -11.22 4.49
C HIS A 77 0.15 -10.36 5.44
N ASN A 78 0.54 -9.08 5.50
CA ASN A 78 -0.23 -8.03 6.14
C ASN A 78 0.00 -6.73 5.38
N VAL A 79 -0.74 -5.69 5.74
CA VAL A 79 -0.66 -4.39 5.09
C VAL A 79 -0.25 -3.32 6.10
N MET A 80 0.70 -2.47 5.71
CA MET A 80 0.92 -1.17 6.33
C MET A 80 0.07 -0.12 5.62
N LEU A 81 -0.79 0.56 6.38
CA LEU A 81 -1.57 1.70 5.89
C LEU A 81 -0.92 3.00 6.33
N ARG A 82 -0.76 3.93 5.39
CA ARG A 82 -0.30 5.29 5.65
C ARG A 82 -1.39 6.29 5.31
N ALA A 83 -1.80 7.07 6.30
CA ALA A 83 -2.75 8.14 6.07
C ALA A 83 -2.14 9.33 5.31
N ARG A 84 -3.00 10.13 4.71
CA ARG A 84 -2.67 11.45 4.19
C ARG A 84 -3.19 12.51 5.16
N LEU A 85 -2.28 13.20 5.84
CA LEU A 85 -2.59 14.23 6.82
C LEU A 85 -1.87 15.55 6.46
N PRO A 86 -2.49 16.45 5.68
CA PRO A 86 -1.87 17.71 5.28
C PRO A 86 -1.48 18.55 6.51
N GLY A 87 -0.21 18.97 6.57
CA GLY A 87 0.32 19.75 7.69
C GLY A 87 0.34 19.02 9.04
N GLY A 88 0.01 17.73 9.09
CA GLY A 88 -0.12 16.98 10.34
C GLY A 88 -1.30 17.37 11.22
N VAL A 89 -2.28 18.10 10.69
CA VAL A 89 -3.42 18.59 11.47
C VAL A 89 -4.50 17.52 11.55
N CYS A 90 -4.78 17.07 12.78
CA CYS A 90 -5.82 16.09 13.11
C CYS A 90 -6.68 16.67 14.23
N ASN A 91 -7.99 16.64 14.10
CA ASN A 91 -8.87 17.04 15.20
C ASN A 91 -9.00 15.90 16.24
N PRO A 92 -9.49 16.19 17.47
CA PRO A 92 -9.58 15.16 18.51
C PRO A 92 -10.46 13.96 18.13
N GLU A 93 -11.56 14.17 17.40
CA GLU A 93 -12.46 13.09 16.97
C GLU A 93 -11.80 12.15 15.96
N GLN A 94 -11.06 12.71 14.99
CA GLN A 94 -10.26 11.96 14.04
C GLN A 94 -9.17 11.17 14.76
N TRP A 95 -8.52 11.75 15.77
CA TRP A 95 -7.52 11.05 16.57
C TRP A 95 -8.11 9.84 17.30
N LEU A 96 -9.28 9.99 17.93
CA LEU A 96 -9.98 8.88 18.57
C LEU A 96 -10.37 7.79 17.57
N ALA A 97 -10.77 8.15 16.36
CA ALA A 97 -11.06 7.18 15.30
C ALA A 97 -9.80 6.43 14.83
N ILE A 98 -8.66 7.12 14.73
CA ILE A 98 -7.34 6.54 14.38
C ILE A 98 -6.91 5.55 15.47
N ASP A 99 -7.02 5.94 16.73
CA ASP A 99 -6.71 5.12 17.90
C ASP A 99 -7.57 3.85 17.97
N LYS A 100 -8.88 4.02 17.86
CA LYS A 100 -9.84 2.90 17.78
C LYS A 100 -9.54 1.96 16.61
N PHE A 101 -9.20 2.51 15.44
CA PHE A 101 -8.86 1.69 14.28
C PHE A 101 -7.59 0.86 14.50
N ALA A 102 -6.57 1.43 15.15
CA ALA A 102 -5.35 0.70 15.47
C ALA A 102 -5.64 -0.51 16.35
N ASP A 103 -6.48 -0.34 17.38
CA ASP A 103 -6.85 -1.40 18.32
C ASP A 103 -7.71 -2.50 17.66
N GLU A 104 -8.73 -2.12 16.88
CA GLU A 104 -9.71 -3.07 16.34
C GLU A 104 -9.25 -3.81 15.07
N TYR A 105 -8.40 -3.21 14.23
CA TYR A 105 -8.13 -3.71 12.88
C TYR A 105 -6.65 -3.96 12.58
N THR A 106 -5.77 -3.92 13.58
CA THR A 106 -4.34 -4.19 13.38
C THR A 106 -3.85 -5.24 14.37
N MET A 107 -2.87 -6.05 13.94
CA MET A 107 -2.25 -7.06 14.81
C MET A 107 -1.50 -6.46 16.01
N TYR A 108 -1.04 -5.21 15.90
CA TYR A 108 -0.11 -4.63 16.87
C TYR A 108 -0.73 -3.56 17.78
N GLY A 109 -1.93 -3.06 17.48
CA GLY A 109 -2.59 -2.03 18.29
C GLY A 109 -1.82 -0.71 18.42
N SER A 110 -0.89 -0.42 17.49
CA SER A 110 0.04 0.70 17.62
C SER A 110 -0.03 1.68 16.45
N ILE A 111 0.23 2.96 16.77
CA ILE A 111 0.26 4.06 15.80
C ILE A 111 1.69 4.58 15.66
N ARG A 112 2.25 4.45 14.47
CA ARG A 112 3.59 4.98 14.17
C ARG A 112 3.51 6.37 13.57
N LEU A 113 3.86 7.40 14.33
CA LEU A 113 4.07 8.75 13.77
C LEU A 113 5.33 8.78 12.90
N THR A 114 5.26 9.51 11.80
CA THR A 114 6.32 9.58 10.78
C THR A 114 6.95 10.97 10.69
N THR A 115 8.13 11.05 10.09
CA THR A 115 8.85 12.32 9.84
C THR A 115 8.17 13.25 8.84
N ARG A 116 7.08 12.80 8.19
CA ARG A 116 6.26 13.61 7.27
C ARG A 116 4.89 13.97 7.87
N GLN A 117 4.81 14.01 9.20
CA GLN A 117 3.63 14.43 9.94
C GLN A 117 2.36 13.66 9.57
N THR A 118 2.51 12.35 9.36
CA THR A 118 1.39 11.41 9.22
C THR A 118 1.64 10.19 10.08
N PHE A 119 0.68 9.29 10.16
CA PHE A 119 0.77 8.02 10.88
C PHE A 119 0.77 6.82 9.94
N GLN A 120 1.26 5.70 10.48
CA GLN A 120 1.18 4.39 9.86
C GLN A 120 0.57 3.40 10.83
N PHE A 121 -0.32 2.56 10.31
CA PHE A 121 -0.77 1.33 10.95
C PHE A 121 0.01 0.17 10.33
N HIS A 122 0.54 -0.73 11.14
CA HIS A 122 1.23 -1.93 10.66
C HIS A 122 0.40 -3.15 11.04
N GLY A 123 0.46 -4.22 10.25
CA GLY A 123 -0.27 -5.45 10.57
C GLY A 123 -1.77 -5.37 10.34
N VAL A 124 -2.23 -4.58 9.36
CA VAL A 124 -3.63 -4.64 8.91
C VAL A 124 -3.83 -5.96 8.15
N LEU A 125 -4.87 -6.70 8.51
CA LEU A 125 -5.22 -8.01 7.94
C LEU A 125 -6.29 -7.89 6.85
#